data_AF-A0A5E7ZCZ4-F1
#
_entry.id   AF-A0A5E7ZCZ4-F1
#
_cell.length_a   1.000
_cell.length_b   1.000
_cell.length_c   1.000
_cell.angle_alpha   90.00
_cell.angle_beta   90.00
_cell.angle_gamma   90.00
#
_symmetry.space_group_name_H-M   'P 1'
#
loop_
_entity.id
_entity.type
_entity.pdbx_description
1 polymer ?
#
loop_
_entity_poly.entity_id
_entity_poly.type
_entity_poly.pdbx_seq_one_letter_code
_entity_poly.pdbx_strand_id
1 'polypeptide(L)' 'MKKLLLLAVAMGTTVGSASVADARQGCGVGFHRGPRGHCVVNRAGGFYRGYGWWDGRRYWQHRYRWHNGWRYR' A
#
# COMPACT_ATOMS: atom_id res chain seq x y z
N MET A 1 -2.68 -41.44 0.83
CA MET A 1 -2.21 -40.24 1.56
C MET A 1 -1.14 -39.43 0.80
N LYS A 2 -0.15 -40.04 0.13
CA LYS A 2 0.86 -39.31 -0.69
C LYS A 2 0.28 -38.40 -1.80
N LYS A 3 -0.84 -38.78 -2.42
CA LYS A 3 -1.52 -37.98 -3.45
C LYS A 3 -2.11 -36.66 -2.91
N LEU A 4 -2.55 -36.65 -1.65
CA LEU A 4 -3.08 -35.46 -0.98
C LEU A 4 -1.96 -34.47 -0.64
N LEU A 5 -0.80 -35.01 -0.26
CA LEU A 5 0.41 -34.22 -0.01
C LEU A 5 0.92 -33.52 -1.27
N LEU A 6 0.89 -34.21 -2.42
CA LEU A 6 1.26 -33.61 -3.71
C LEU A 6 0.25 -32.52 -4.16
N LEU A 7 -1.04 -32.71 -3.87
CA LEU A 7 -2.07 -31.72 -4.19
C LEU A 7 -1.92 -30.44 -3.34
N ALA A 8 -1.57 -30.59 -2.05
CA ALA A 8 -1.36 -29.46 -1.14
C ALA A 8 -0.13 -28.62 -1.52
N VAL A 9 0.95 -29.26 -1.97
CA VAL A 9 2.16 -28.55 -2.44
C VAL A 9 1.89 -27.80 -3.75
N ALA A 10 1.13 -28.39 -4.68
CA ALA A 10 0.78 -27.74 -5.95
C ALA A 10 -0.06 -26.47 -5.74
N MET A 11 -1.00 -26.47 -4.79
CA MET A 11 -1.85 -25.30 -4.49
C MET A 11 -1.10 -24.18 -3.75
N GLY A 12 -0.08 -24.50 -2.95
CA GLY A 12 0.66 -23.50 -2.15
C GLY A 12 1.52 -22.52 -2.97
N THR A 13 1.81 -22.82 -4.24
CA THR A 13 2.74 -22.00 -5.04
C THR A 13 2.11 -20.74 -5.67
N THR A 14 0.78 -20.62 -5.69
CA THR A 14 0.10 -19.49 -6.37
C THR A 14 -0.14 -18.25 -5.50
N VAL A 15 0.11 -18.33 -4.19
CA VAL A 15 -0.17 -17.23 -3.23
C VAL A 15 1.04 -16.30 -3.03
N GLY A 16 2.21 -16.64 -3.60
CA GLY A 16 3.48 -15.94 -3.35
C GLY A 16 3.75 -14.66 -4.15
N SER A 17 2.91 -14.31 -5.13
CA SER A 17 3.16 -13.20 -6.07
C SER A 17 2.33 -11.94 -5.82
N ALA A 18 1.88 -11.69 -4.59
CA ALA A 18 1.53 -10.35 -4.11
C ALA A 18 2.81 -9.49 -4.14
N SER A 19 3.14 -9.09 -5.36
CA SER A 19 4.45 -8.63 -5.78
C SER A 19 4.70 -7.28 -5.15
N VAL A 20 5.96 -6.96 -4.91
CA VAL A 20 6.43 -5.66 -4.44
C VAL A 20 5.79 -4.44 -5.15
N ALA A 21 5.19 -4.64 -6.33
CA ALA A 21 4.28 -3.70 -6.98
C ALA A 21 3.10 -3.27 -6.09
N ASP A 22 2.38 -4.18 -5.41
CA ASP A 22 1.31 -3.82 -4.47
C ASP A 22 1.83 -3.03 -3.27
N ALA A 23 3.00 -3.42 -2.74
CA ALA A 23 3.65 -2.72 -1.63
C ALA A 23 4.06 -1.28 -2.01
N ARG A 24 4.35 -1.03 -3.28
CA ARG A 24 4.63 0.32 -3.82
C ARG A 24 3.42 0.97 -4.49
N GLN A 25 2.23 0.38 -4.37
CA GLN A 25 1.01 0.84 -5.01
C GLN A 25 1.13 1.00 -6.54
N GLY A 26 2.05 0.24 -7.16
CA GLY A 26 2.41 0.29 -8.57
C GLY A 26 3.45 1.36 -8.94
N CYS A 27 3.99 2.12 -7.99
CA CYS A 27 4.99 3.17 -8.25
C CYS A 27 6.43 2.67 -8.06
N GLY A 28 7.39 3.29 -8.76
CA GLY A 28 8.81 2.95 -8.66
C GLY A 28 9.44 3.30 -7.29
N VAL A 29 10.73 2.96 -7.11
CA VAL A 29 11.49 3.37 -5.91
C VAL A 29 11.47 4.89 -5.76
N GLY A 30 11.14 5.38 -4.56
CA GLY A 30 11.09 6.82 -4.27
C GLY A 30 9.76 7.49 -4.61
N PHE A 31 8.77 6.73 -5.08
CA PHE A 31 7.43 7.21 -5.39
C PHE A 31 6.34 6.38 -4.69
N HIS A 32 5.16 6.97 -4.53
CA HIS A 32 3.95 6.31 -4.06
C HIS A 32 2.76 6.70 -4.94
N ARG A 33 1.67 5.94 -4.90
CA ARG A 33 0.44 6.27 -5.61
C ARG A 33 -0.31 7.33 -4.83
N GLY A 34 -0.35 8.52 -5.39
CA GLY A 34 -1.09 9.64 -4.85
C GLY A 34 -2.60 9.42 -4.97
N PRO A 35 -3.41 10.26 -4.32
CA PRO A 35 -4.85 10.08 -4.26
C PRO A 35 -5.60 10.12 -5.60
N ARG A 36 -5.04 10.79 -6.62
CA ARG A 36 -5.62 10.78 -7.97
C ARG A 36 -5.02 9.68 -8.87
N GLY A 37 -4.37 8.68 -8.28
CA GLY A 37 -3.78 7.55 -9.00
C GLY A 37 -2.43 7.79 -9.69
N HIS A 38 -1.91 9.02 -9.67
CA HIS A 38 -0.58 9.35 -10.22
C HIS A 38 0.54 9.01 -9.25
N CYS A 39 1.74 8.70 -9.76
CA CYS A 39 2.92 8.52 -8.93
C CYS A 39 3.49 9.86 -8.48
N VAL A 40 3.71 10.00 -7.18
CA VAL A 40 4.20 11.20 -6.51
C VAL A 40 5.44 10.86 -5.70
N VAL A 41 6.35 11.81 -5.57
CA VAL A 41 7.60 11.62 -4.81
C VAL A 41 7.30 11.32 -3.34
N ASN A 42 8.09 10.41 -2.75
CA ASN A 42 8.02 10.06 -1.34
C ASN A 42 8.57 11.20 -0.49
N ARG A 43 7.69 12.12 -0.10
CA ARG A 43 8.00 13.15 0.88
C ARG A 43 7.29 12.83 2.19
N ALA A 44 8.05 12.36 3.18
CA ALA A 44 7.51 12.06 4.50
C ALA A 44 6.76 13.27 5.07
N GLY A 45 5.56 13.06 5.61
CA GLY A 45 4.72 14.14 6.12
C GLY A 45 3.88 14.86 5.04
N GLY A 46 3.83 14.35 3.81
CA GLY A 46 2.99 14.89 2.74
C GLY A 46 1.51 14.80 3.08
N PHE A 47 0.88 15.95 3.36
CA PHE A 47 -0.57 16.04 3.58
C PHE A 47 -1.29 16.42 2.27
N TYR A 48 -2.18 15.55 1.80
CA TYR A 48 -3.02 15.82 0.64
C TYR A 48 -4.40 16.28 1.12
N ARG A 49 -4.61 17.60 1.13
CA ARG A 49 -5.83 18.22 1.64
C ARG A 49 -7.08 17.60 0.99
N GLY A 50 -7.93 17.00 1.82
CA GLY A 50 -9.19 16.37 1.39
C GLY A 50 -9.06 14.92 0.92
N TYR A 51 -7.85 14.36 0.87
CA TYR A 51 -7.63 13.01 0.37
C TYR A 51 -6.96 12.08 1.40
N GLY A 52 -6.02 12.58 2.19
CA GLY A 52 -5.26 11.73 3.11
C GLY A 52 -3.87 12.23 3.43
N TRP A 53 -3.09 11.34 4.04
CA TRP A 53 -1.74 11.65 4.51
C TRP A 53 -0.76 10.54 4.15
N TRP A 54 0.43 10.93 3.70
CA TRP A 54 1.55 10.03 3.46
C TRP A 54 2.55 10.08 4.61
N ASP A 55 2.76 8.94 5.27
CA ASP A 55 3.64 8.82 6.43
C ASP A 55 5.11 8.53 6.08
N GLY A 56 5.43 8.38 4.80
CA GLY A 56 6.75 7.96 4.31
C GLY A 56 6.81 6.50 3.87
N ARG A 57 5.86 5.67 4.29
CA ARG A 57 5.79 4.24 3.98
C ARG A 57 4.40 3.79 3.51
N ARG A 58 3.34 4.43 3.99
CA ARG A 58 1.94 4.08 3.74
C ARG A 58 1.11 5.34 3.52
N TYR A 59 0.20 5.23 2.56
CA TYR A 59 -0.82 6.23 2.32
C TYR A 59 -2.05 5.95 3.19
N TRP A 60 -2.41 6.93 4.02
CA TRP A 60 -3.60 6.89 4.86
C TRP A 60 -4.71 7.69 4.18
N GLN A 61 -5.59 6.98 3.47
CA GLN A 61 -6.75 7.58 2.83
C GLN A 61 -7.68 8.21 3.87
N HIS A 62 -8.30 9.33 3.53
CA HIS A 62 -9.27 10.07 4.35
C HIS A 62 -8.73 10.58 5.70
N ARG A 63 -7.42 10.43 5.96
CA ARG A 63 -6.80 10.85 7.21
C ARG A 63 -6.30 12.29 7.11
N TYR A 64 -6.77 13.17 7.99
CA TYR A 64 -6.35 14.57 8.05
C TYR A 64 -5.93 15.02 9.45
N ARG A 65 -5.08 16.04 9.50
CA ARG A 65 -4.61 16.64 10.76
C ARG A 65 -5.62 17.67 11.24
N TRP A 66 -6.13 17.53 12.46
CA TRP A 66 -7.10 18.43 13.07
C TRP A 66 -6.76 18.65 14.55
N HIS A 67 -6.51 19.90 14.96
CA HIS A 67 -6.18 20.28 16.35
C HIS A 67 -5.24 19.29 17.06
N ASN A 68 -4.01 19.15 16.55
CA ASN A 68 -2.97 18.25 17.08
C ASN A 68 -3.28 16.74 17.04
N GLY A 69 -4.43 16.33 16.48
CA GLY A 69 -4.82 14.94 16.30
C GLY A 69 -4.95 14.51 14.85
N TRP A 70 -5.01 13.20 14.63
CA TRP A 70 -5.38 12.60 13.36
C TRP A 70 -6.86 12.23 13.36
N ARG A 71 -7.59 12.62 12.33
CA ARG A 71 -9.00 12.24 12.12
C ARG A 71 -9.17 11.54 10.78
N TYR A 72 -10.20 10.71 10.68
CA TYR A 72 -10.69 10.14 9.43
C TYR A 72 -11.92 10.92 8.98
N ARG A 73 -12.19 10.96 7.68
CA ARG A 73 -13.38 11.59 7.07
C ARG A 73 -14.22 10.56 6.34
#